data_AF-A0A958QR36-F1
#
_entry.id   AF-A0A958QR36-F1
#
_cell.length_a   1.000
_cell.length_b   1.000
_cell.length_c   1.000
_cell.angle_alpha   90.00
_cell.angle_beta   90.00
_cell.angle_gamma   90.00
#
_symmetry.space_group_name_H-M   'P 1'
#
loop_
_entity.id
_entity.type
_entity.pdbx_description
1 polymer ?
#
loop_
_entity_poly.entity_id
_entity_poly.type
_entity_poly.pdbx_seq_one_letter_code
_entity_poly.pdbx_strand_id
1 'polypeptide(L)'
;MVSISQVTERIRAIRCAIRLHRDQIGDYRCWVDDEVLYHQCLPELTSMEPELPSVKEFHANCQAFFKKRQNPSDQGKAIPLDSSIGPLELSYRESLDIDLSGREPQDLDRVWEELLQAIRVHRLKGVLERTYTDDAELYSVLPEKSPALTALPPEELFLGRNCPAYNEHCHRYPEEFRKAVWKAER
;
A
#
# COMPACT_ATOMS: atom_id res chain seq x y z
N MET A 1 -25.15 -8.35 -17.94
CA MET A 1 -24.73 -6.93 -17.91
C MET A 1 -24.46 -6.58 -16.45
N VAL A 2 -23.29 -6.02 -16.14
CA VAL A 2 -22.98 -5.53 -14.78
C VAL A 2 -23.83 -4.28 -14.54
N SER A 3 -24.48 -4.16 -13.39
CA SER A 3 -25.31 -2.99 -13.10
C SER A 3 -24.45 -1.76 -12.73
N ILE A 4 -24.99 -0.56 -12.94
CA ILE A 4 -24.36 0.70 -12.52
C ILE A 4 -23.98 0.67 -11.03
N SER A 5 -24.84 0.09 -10.20
CA SER A 5 -24.60 -0.10 -8.77
C SER A 5 -23.36 -0.96 -8.52
N GLN A 6 -23.24 -2.08 -9.23
CA GLN A 6 -22.11 -3.00 -9.09
C GLN A 6 -20.78 -2.35 -9.51
N VAL A 7 -20.77 -1.56 -10.60
CA VAL A 7 -19.57 -0.82 -11.03
C VAL A 7 -19.20 0.26 -10.01
N THR A 8 -20.19 0.97 -9.47
CA THR A 8 -19.98 2.00 -8.44
C THR A 8 -19.38 1.40 -7.16
N GLU A 9 -19.94 0.30 -6.66
CA GLU A 9 -19.43 -0.39 -5.46
C GLU A 9 -17.99 -0.88 -5.65
N ARG A 10 -17.72 -1.40 -6.84
CA ARG A 10 -16.40 -1.80 -7.28
C ARG A 10 -15.40 -0.63 -7.23
N ILE A 11 -15.72 0.51 -7.87
CA ILE A 11 -14.89 1.72 -7.83
C ILE A 11 -14.61 2.15 -6.38
N ARG A 12 -15.66 2.18 -5.53
CA ARG A 12 -15.53 2.51 -4.11
C ARG A 12 -14.58 1.56 -3.38
N ALA A 13 -14.67 0.27 -3.65
CA ALA A 13 -13.78 -0.72 -3.05
C ALA A 13 -12.31 -0.48 -3.43
N ILE A 14 -12.02 -0.21 -4.72
CA ILE A 14 -10.65 0.09 -5.15
C ILE A 14 -10.14 1.40 -4.53
N ARG A 15 -10.94 2.48 -4.58
CA ARG A 15 -10.53 3.76 -3.96
C ARG A 15 -10.30 3.60 -2.45
N CYS A 16 -11.12 2.81 -1.78
CA CYS A 16 -10.95 2.46 -0.38
C CYS A 16 -9.61 1.74 -0.13
N ALA A 17 -9.26 0.76 -0.96
CA ALA A 17 -7.98 0.04 -0.86
C ALA A 17 -6.78 0.98 -1.09
N ILE A 18 -6.83 1.84 -2.11
CA ILE A 18 -5.77 2.85 -2.36
C ILE A 18 -5.65 3.82 -1.19
N ARG A 19 -6.76 4.28 -0.60
CA ARG A 19 -6.74 5.15 0.60
C ARG A 19 -6.13 4.44 1.80
N LEU A 20 -6.51 3.20 2.06
CA LEU A 20 -5.92 2.39 3.13
C LEU A 20 -4.40 2.26 2.94
N HIS A 21 -3.94 1.97 1.72
CA HIS A 21 -2.53 1.91 1.38
C HIS A 21 -1.81 3.26 1.54
N ARG A 22 -2.44 4.37 1.16
CA ARG A 22 -1.92 5.74 1.32
C ARG A 22 -1.79 6.16 2.77
N ASP A 23 -2.82 5.86 3.57
CA ASP A 23 -3.01 6.36 4.92
C ASP A 23 -2.38 5.44 5.98
N GLN A 24 -1.64 4.40 5.57
CA GLN A 24 -0.78 3.63 6.46
C GLN A 24 0.35 4.50 6.98
N ILE A 25 0.39 4.71 8.31
CA ILE A 25 1.35 5.59 8.97
C ILE A 25 2.47 4.76 9.63
N GLY A 26 3.71 5.20 9.43
CA GLY A 26 4.90 4.76 10.17
C GLY A 26 5.10 3.26 10.23
N ASP A 27 4.96 2.72 11.44
CA ASP A 27 5.17 1.33 11.87
C ASP A 27 4.45 0.26 11.02
N TYR A 28 3.35 0.64 10.35
CA TYR A 28 2.47 -0.26 9.62
C TYR A 28 2.75 -0.32 8.12
N ARG A 29 3.60 0.55 7.57
CA ARG A 29 3.80 0.65 6.11
C ARG A 29 5.00 -0.18 5.66
N CYS A 30 4.79 -1.18 4.81
CA CYS A 30 5.85 -2.00 4.22
C CYS A 30 5.55 -2.37 2.76
N TRP A 31 6.52 -2.99 2.08
CA TRP A 31 6.34 -3.38 0.69
C TRP A 31 5.28 -4.48 0.49
N VAL A 32 4.95 -5.24 1.54
CA VAL A 32 3.92 -6.29 1.46
C VAL A 32 2.52 -5.67 1.29
N ASP A 33 2.30 -4.46 1.80
CA ASP A 33 1.05 -3.72 1.61
C ASP A 33 0.79 -3.39 0.13
N ASP A 34 1.86 -3.19 -0.64
CA ASP A 34 1.78 -3.04 -2.09
C ASP A 34 1.19 -4.31 -2.72
N GLU A 35 1.65 -5.49 -2.29
CA GLU A 35 1.16 -6.76 -2.81
C GLU A 35 -0.29 -7.04 -2.37
N VAL A 36 -0.64 -6.71 -1.12
CA VAL A 36 -2.02 -6.80 -0.63
C VAL A 36 -2.96 -5.95 -1.51
N LEU A 37 -2.58 -4.71 -1.82
CA LEU A 37 -3.34 -3.84 -2.72
C LEU A 37 -3.57 -4.50 -4.09
N TYR A 38 -2.52 -5.12 -4.66
CA TYR A 38 -2.62 -5.75 -5.98
C TYR A 38 -3.56 -6.94 -5.96
N HIS A 39 -3.39 -7.85 -5.00
CA HIS A 39 -4.20 -9.05 -4.88
C HIS A 39 -5.67 -8.74 -4.55
N GLN A 40 -5.94 -7.61 -3.88
CA GLN A 40 -7.32 -7.18 -3.61
C GLN A 40 -8.00 -6.49 -4.80
N CYS A 41 -7.24 -5.81 -5.67
CA CYS A 41 -7.81 -4.93 -6.68
C CYS A 41 -7.71 -5.44 -8.12
N LEU A 42 -6.66 -6.18 -8.48
CA LEU A 42 -6.39 -6.59 -9.86
C LEU A 42 -7.14 -7.89 -10.22
N PRO A 43 -8.12 -7.86 -11.14
CA PRO A 43 -8.90 -9.06 -11.51
C PRO A 43 -8.07 -10.17 -12.14
N GLU A 44 -6.93 -9.84 -12.74
CA GLU A 44 -5.99 -10.80 -13.31
C GLU A 44 -5.20 -11.62 -12.28
N LEU A 45 -5.19 -11.21 -11.01
CA LEU A 45 -4.57 -11.97 -9.92
C LEU A 45 -5.59 -12.90 -9.27
N THR A 46 -5.36 -14.20 -9.39
CA THR A 46 -6.32 -15.23 -8.93
C THR A 46 -6.16 -15.60 -7.46
N SER A 47 -5.01 -15.34 -6.85
CA SER A 47 -4.79 -15.55 -5.42
C SER A 47 -5.27 -14.31 -4.65
N MET A 48 -5.94 -14.52 -3.53
CA MET A 48 -6.29 -13.43 -2.60
C MET A 48 -5.12 -13.00 -1.70
N GLU A 49 -4.06 -13.81 -1.64
CA GLU A 49 -2.91 -13.54 -0.79
C GLU A 49 -1.61 -13.55 -1.60
N PRO A 50 -0.66 -12.66 -1.27
CA PRO A 50 0.61 -12.63 -1.94
C PRO A 50 1.50 -13.81 -1.55
N GLU A 51 2.09 -14.43 -2.56
CA GLU A 51 3.20 -15.35 -2.36
C GLU A 51 4.44 -14.54 -1.98
N LEU A 52 4.96 -14.76 -0.78
CA LEU A 52 6.14 -14.04 -0.33
C LEU A 52 7.41 -14.72 -0.86
N PRO A 53 8.43 -13.93 -1.24
CA PRO A 53 9.65 -14.43 -1.87
C PRO A 53 10.56 -15.12 -0.86
N SER A 54 11.72 -15.59 -1.32
CA SER A 54 12.72 -16.15 -0.39
C SER A 54 13.12 -15.12 0.66
N VAL A 55 13.59 -15.58 1.83
CA VAL A 55 13.99 -14.69 2.92
C VAL A 55 15.04 -13.65 2.49
N LYS A 56 15.98 -14.04 1.62
CA LYS A 56 17.00 -13.14 1.09
C LYS A 56 16.38 -12.01 0.26
N GLU A 57 15.43 -12.35 -0.60
CA GLU A 57 14.71 -11.39 -1.45
C GLU A 57 13.77 -10.52 -0.62
N PHE A 58 13.06 -11.10 0.35
CA PHE A 58 12.21 -10.38 1.27
C PHE A 58 12.99 -9.27 1.99
N HIS A 59 14.19 -9.59 2.49
CA HIS A 59 15.03 -8.60 3.17
C HIS A 59 15.57 -7.54 2.20
N ALA A 60 15.95 -7.92 0.98
CA ALA A 60 16.34 -6.97 -0.06
C ALA A 60 15.19 -6.00 -0.41
N ASN A 61 13.96 -6.50 -0.45
CA ASN A 61 12.75 -5.70 -0.66
C ASN A 61 12.51 -4.72 0.50
N CYS A 62 12.68 -5.15 1.76
CA CYS A 62 12.58 -4.25 2.92
C CYS A 62 13.60 -3.12 2.84
N GLN A 63 14.86 -3.43 2.51
CA GLN A 63 15.92 -2.43 2.37
C GLN A 63 15.65 -1.45 1.22
N ALA A 64 15.20 -1.96 0.08
CA ALA A 64 14.84 -1.12 -1.07
C ALA A 64 13.68 -0.18 -0.73
N PHE A 65 12.64 -0.72 -0.07
CA PHE A 65 11.49 0.04 0.37
C PHE A 65 11.91 1.19 1.29
N PHE A 66 12.67 0.90 2.34
CA PHE A 66 13.13 1.91 3.29
C PHE A 66 13.88 3.07 2.61
N LYS A 67 14.77 2.74 1.67
CA LYS A 67 15.62 3.71 0.98
C LYS A 67 14.89 4.56 -0.05
N LYS A 68 13.92 3.98 -0.79
CA LYS A 68 13.33 4.62 -1.97
C LYS A 68 11.94 5.21 -1.73
N ARG A 69 11.23 4.78 -0.69
CA ARG A 69 9.78 5.03 -0.51
C ARG A 69 9.45 6.14 0.47
N GLN A 70 10.50 6.81 0.97
CA GLN A 70 10.39 8.03 1.76
C GLN A 70 10.60 9.24 0.86
N ASN A 71 9.68 10.20 0.92
CA ASN A 71 9.90 11.53 0.39
C ASN A 71 11.13 12.14 1.11
N PRO A 72 12.09 12.74 0.39
CA PRO A 72 13.23 13.43 1.00
C PRO A 72 12.82 14.44 2.09
N SER A 73 11.66 15.09 1.95
CA SER A 73 11.17 16.02 2.97
C SER A 73 10.75 15.33 4.27
N ASP A 74 10.46 14.04 4.26
CA ASP A 74 9.95 13.27 5.40
C ASP A 74 11.02 12.46 6.14
N GLN A 75 12.21 12.34 5.54
CA GLN A 75 13.33 11.61 6.15
C GLN A 75 13.73 12.23 7.49
N GLY A 76 13.84 11.41 8.53
CA GLY A 76 14.24 11.83 9.88
C GLY A 76 13.15 12.57 10.66
N LYS A 77 11.93 12.72 10.12
CA LYS A 77 10.79 13.21 10.90
C LYS A 77 10.32 12.13 11.87
N ALA A 78 10.16 12.50 13.13
CA ALA A 78 9.46 11.65 14.09
C ALA A 78 8.00 11.53 13.66
N ILE A 79 7.55 10.30 13.44
CA ILE A 79 6.14 9.99 13.19
C ILE A 79 5.49 9.85 14.56
N PRO A 80 4.33 10.49 14.80
CA PRO A 80 3.51 10.12 15.92
C PRO A 80 3.20 8.62 15.79
N LEU A 81 3.68 7.82 16.75
CA LEU A 81 3.24 6.44 16.96
C LEU A 81 1.80 6.47 17.48
N ASP A 82 0.89 7.03 16.70
CA ASP A 82 -0.50 7.16 17.08
C ASP A 82 -1.32 6.13 16.32
N SER A 83 -1.47 4.97 16.97
CA SER A 83 -2.36 3.88 16.56
C SER A 83 -3.85 4.26 16.61
N SER A 84 -4.20 5.50 17.01
CA SER A 84 -5.59 5.98 17.03
C SER A 84 -6.08 6.56 15.70
N ILE A 85 -5.21 6.70 14.70
CA ILE A 85 -5.64 6.90 13.30
C ILE A 85 -6.08 5.54 12.76
N GLY A 86 -7.22 5.08 13.27
CA GLY A 86 -7.94 3.94 12.71
C GLY A 86 -8.41 4.26 11.29
N PRO A 87 -8.80 3.22 10.52
CA PRO A 87 -9.41 3.42 9.21
C PRO A 87 -10.51 4.49 9.31
N LEU A 88 -10.39 5.57 8.51
CA LEU A 88 -11.38 6.65 8.43
C LEU A 88 -12.80 6.09 8.54
N GLU A 89 -13.62 6.63 9.44
CA GLU A 89 -15.04 6.27 9.63
C GLU A 89 -15.74 6.08 8.27
N LEU A 90 -16.53 5.00 8.13
CA LEU A 90 -17.24 4.65 6.89
C LEU A 90 -18.05 5.83 6.33
N SER A 91 -18.65 6.63 7.21
CA SER A 91 -19.42 7.84 6.86
C SER A 91 -18.58 8.91 6.16
N TYR A 92 -17.31 9.09 6.57
CA TYR A 92 -16.38 10.00 5.90
C TYR A 92 -15.96 9.45 4.54
N ARG A 93 -15.77 8.14 4.41
CA ARG A 93 -15.38 7.50 3.14
C ARG A 93 -16.44 7.65 2.05
N GLU A 94 -17.72 7.52 2.40
CA GLU A 94 -18.83 7.73 1.45
C GLU A 94 -18.85 9.17 0.92
N SER A 95 -18.52 10.15 1.76
CA SER A 95 -18.45 11.56 1.35
C SER A 95 -17.33 11.85 0.34
N LEU A 96 -16.25 11.05 0.34
CA LEU A 96 -15.12 11.18 -0.59
C LEU A 96 -15.44 10.67 -2.00
N ASP A 97 -16.50 9.88 -2.15
CA ASP A 97 -16.90 9.29 -3.44
C ASP A 97 -18.23 9.87 -3.96
N ILE A 98 -18.56 11.09 -3.51
CA ILE A 98 -19.74 11.83 -3.97
C ILE A 98 -19.71 12.08 -5.47
N ASP A 99 -18.51 12.17 -6.06
CA ASP A 99 -18.30 12.37 -7.50
C ASP A 99 -18.83 11.21 -8.36
N LEU A 100 -19.11 10.04 -7.78
CA LEU A 100 -19.70 8.91 -8.50
C LEU A 100 -21.23 9.07 -8.69
N SER A 101 -21.86 9.93 -7.90
CA SER A 101 -23.32 10.12 -7.92
C SER A 101 -23.75 10.76 -9.24
N GLY A 102 -24.64 10.10 -9.97
CA GLY A 102 -25.18 10.61 -11.24
C GLY A 102 -24.23 10.51 -12.44
N ARG A 103 -23.12 9.76 -12.33
CA ARG A 103 -22.28 9.45 -13.49
C ARG A 103 -22.97 8.48 -14.44
N GLU A 104 -22.76 8.72 -15.73
CA GLU A 104 -23.18 7.80 -16.78
C GLU A 104 -22.34 6.51 -16.76
N PRO A 105 -22.86 5.37 -17.24
CA PRO A 105 -22.14 4.09 -17.24
C PRO A 105 -20.74 4.17 -17.87
N GLN A 106 -20.61 4.89 -18.98
CA GLN A 106 -19.33 5.04 -19.70
C GLN A 106 -18.28 5.80 -18.87
N ASP A 107 -18.70 6.76 -18.05
CA ASP A 107 -17.81 7.48 -17.15
C ASP A 107 -17.36 6.61 -15.97
N LEU A 108 -18.24 5.75 -15.47
CA LEU A 108 -17.89 4.79 -14.43
C LEU A 108 -16.91 3.74 -14.94
N ASP A 109 -17.13 3.22 -16.16
CA ASP A 109 -16.19 2.28 -16.79
C ASP A 109 -14.80 2.91 -16.99
N ARG A 110 -14.76 4.18 -17.39
CA ARG A 110 -13.50 4.93 -17.51
C ARG A 110 -12.80 5.10 -16.16
N VAL A 111 -13.52 5.51 -15.11
CA VAL A 111 -12.94 5.65 -13.76
C VAL A 111 -12.43 4.31 -13.25
N TRP A 112 -13.19 3.24 -13.46
CA TRP A 112 -12.80 1.89 -13.09
C TRP A 112 -11.49 1.47 -13.77
N GLU A 113 -11.37 1.68 -15.08
CA GLU A 113 -10.16 1.33 -15.83
C GLU A 113 -8.97 2.21 -15.46
N GLU A 114 -9.17 3.52 -15.22
CA GLU A 114 -8.12 4.43 -14.76
C GLU A 114 -7.53 3.97 -13.42
N LEU A 115 -8.37 3.55 -12.48
CA LEU A 115 -7.93 3.03 -11.18
C LEU A 115 -7.12 1.74 -11.32
N LEU A 116 -7.63 0.78 -12.10
CA LEU A 116 -6.93 -0.48 -12.35
C LEU A 116 -5.59 -0.24 -13.05
N GLN A 117 -5.55 0.64 -14.04
CA GLN A 117 -4.35 0.96 -14.79
C GLN A 117 -3.29 1.61 -13.89
N ALA A 118 -3.67 2.49 -12.97
CA ALA A 118 -2.73 3.07 -12.01
C ALA A 118 -2.10 2.00 -11.11
N ILE A 119 -2.90 1.06 -10.60
CA ILE A 119 -2.40 -0.06 -9.79
C ILE A 119 -1.47 -0.95 -10.62
N ARG A 120 -1.81 -1.24 -11.88
CA ARG A 120 -0.95 -2.01 -12.80
C ARG A 120 0.38 -1.32 -13.06
N VAL A 121 0.38 -0.02 -13.36
CA VAL A 121 1.61 0.75 -13.60
C VAL A 121 2.48 0.74 -12.36
N HIS A 122 1.89 0.97 -11.19
CA HIS A 122 2.60 0.92 -9.91
C HIS A 122 3.20 -0.46 -9.62
N ARG A 123 2.46 -1.54 -9.92
CA ARG A 123 2.94 -2.92 -9.81
C ARG A 123 4.10 -3.20 -10.76
N LEU A 124 4.00 -2.81 -12.03
CA LEU A 124 4.99 -3.06 -13.08
C LEU A 124 6.38 -2.48 -12.77
N LYS A 125 6.46 -1.41 -11.98
CA LYS A 125 7.75 -0.84 -11.51
C LYS A 125 8.55 -1.84 -10.68
N GLY A 126 7.88 -2.72 -9.93
CA GLY A 126 8.48 -3.69 -9.04
C GLY A 126 9.08 -3.06 -7.78
N VAL A 127 9.08 -3.81 -6.67
CA VAL A 127 9.47 -3.32 -5.33
C VAL A 127 10.88 -2.70 -5.30
N LEU A 128 11.81 -3.24 -6.08
CA LEU A 128 13.19 -2.79 -6.08
C LEU A 128 13.38 -1.42 -6.72
N GLU A 129 12.62 -1.05 -7.75
CA GLU A 129 12.79 0.22 -8.48
C GLU A 129 11.80 1.30 -8.09
N ARG A 130 10.71 0.91 -7.43
CA ARG A 130 9.66 1.81 -7.01
C ARG A 130 10.14 2.86 -6.02
N THR A 131 9.62 4.08 -6.15
CA THR A 131 9.98 5.25 -5.36
C THR A 131 8.74 5.89 -4.71
N TYR A 132 8.94 6.89 -3.86
CA TYR A 132 7.84 7.68 -3.30
C TYR A 132 7.08 8.51 -4.36
N THR A 133 7.69 8.80 -5.53
CA THR A 133 6.97 9.50 -6.61
C THR A 133 6.01 8.55 -7.32
N ASP A 134 6.39 7.28 -7.49
CA ASP A 134 5.47 6.27 -8.04
C ASP A 134 4.25 6.06 -7.10
N ASP A 135 4.45 6.15 -5.77
CA ASP A 135 3.36 6.20 -4.79
C ASP A 135 2.45 7.40 -5.01
N ALA A 136 3.04 8.60 -5.10
CA ALA A 136 2.28 9.82 -5.31
C ALA A 136 1.47 9.77 -6.61
N GLU A 137 2.01 9.17 -7.67
CA GLU A 137 1.30 8.91 -8.93
C GLU A 137 0.12 7.97 -8.72
N LEU A 138 0.30 6.85 -8.00
CA LEU A 138 -0.81 5.95 -7.63
C LEU A 138 -1.89 6.70 -6.86
N TYR A 139 -1.54 7.51 -5.86
CA TYR A 139 -2.53 8.22 -5.05
C TYR A 139 -3.20 9.37 -5.80
N SER A 140 -2.58 9.87 -6.86
CA SER A 140 -3.11 10.97 -7.67
C SER A 140 -4.39 10.61 -8.42
N VAL A 141 -4.77 9.34 -8.53
CA VAL A 141 -6.06 8.93 -9.13
C VAL A 141 -7.26 9.13 -8.21
N LEU A 142 -7.03 9.31 -6.91
CA LEU A 142 -8.08 9.59 -5.95
C LEU A 142 -8.65 11.01 -6.14
N PRO A 143 -9.94 11.26 -5.89
CA PRO A 143 -10.55 12.58 -6.07
C PRO A 143 -10.01 13.63 -5.10
N GLU A 144 -9.65 13.24 -3.87
CA GLU A 144 -9.19 14.18 -2.83
C GLU A 144 -7.77 14.75 -3.06
N LYS A 145 -6.94 14.10 -3.89
CA LYS A 145 -5.53 14.48 -4.17
C LYS A 145 -4.66 14.70 -2.92
N SER A 146 -5.02 14.10 -1.79
CA SER A 146 -4.26 14.23 -0.55
C SER A 146 -2.88 13.60 -0.67
N PRO A 147 -1.80 14.27 -0.19
CA PRO A 147 -0.47 13.68 -0.15
C PRO A 147 -0.40 12.56 0.89
N ALA A 148 0.41 11.54 0.60
CA ALA A 148 0.74 10.51 1.59
C ALA A 148 1.80 11.01 2.57
N LEU A 149 1.69 10.59 3.83
CA LEU A 149 2.79 10.68 4.77
C LEU A 149 3.73 9.50 4.52
N THR A 150 4.95 9.77 4.08
CA THR A 150 5.88 8.71 3.66
C THR A 150 7.00 8.43 4.64
N ALA A 151 6.99 9.12 5.78
CA ALA A 151 7.94 8.88 6.85
C ALA A 151 7.88 7.41 7.28
N LEU A 152 9.05 6.83 7.57
CA LEU A 152 9.18 5.51 8.18
C LEU A 152 9.88 5.61 9.54
N PRO A 153 9.74 4.60 10.42
CA PRO A 153 10.50 4.55 11.66
C PRO A 153 12.02 4.52 11.39
N PRO A 154 12.87 4.76 12.40
CA PRO A 154 14.33 4.66 12.22
C PRO A 154 14.75 3.34 11.58
N GLU A 155 15.82 3.37 10.77
CA GLU A 155 16.27 2.21 9.98
C GLU A 155 16.50 0.97 10.85
N GLU A 156 17.13 1.15 12.01
CA GLU A 156 17.38 0.08 12.98
C GLU A 156 16.08 -0.56 13.52
N LEU A 157 15.00 0.22 13.61
CA LEU A 157 13.69 -0.29 14.01
C LEU A 157 13.01 -0.97 12.83
N PHE A 158 13.00 -0.34 11.66
CA PHE A 158 12.31 -0.82 10.47
C PHE A 158 12.92 -2.10 9.89
N LEU A 159 14.25 -2.19 9.83
CA LEU A 159 15.00 -3.35 9.32
C LEU A 159 15.40 -4.33 10.43
N GLY A 160 15.30 -3.93 11.70
CA GLY A 160 15.73 -4.73 12.85
C GLY A 160 14.67 -5.66 13.42
N ARG A 161 15.01 -6.28 14.56
CA ARG A 161 14.21 -7.35 15.20
C ARG A 161 12.84 -6.90 15.70
N ASN A 162 12.67 -5.59 15.87
CA ASN A 162 11.48 -4.97 16.41
C ASN A 162 10.73 -4.19 15.34
N CYS A 163 10.87 -4.58 14.05
CA CYS A 163 10.05 -4.03 12.99
C CYS A 163 8.58 -4.11 13.43
N PRO A 164 7.84 -3.00 13.53
CA PRO A 164 6.49 -3.01 14.10
C PRO A 164 5.50 -3.81 13.23
N ALA A 165 5.69 -3.80 11.91
CA ALA A 165 5.03 -4.67 10.94
C ALA A 165 5.49 -6.15 10.99
N TYR A 166 6.53 -6.47 11.78
CA TYR A 166 6.93 -7.86 12.02
C TYR A 166 5.75 -8.67 12.60
N ASN A 167 4.83 -8.00 13.31
CA ASN A 167 3.75 -8.65 14.03
C ASN A 167 2.55 -9.15 13.22
N GLU A 168 2.40 -8.81 11.93
CA GLU A 168 1.31 -9.37 11.10
C GLU A 168 1.81 -10.00 9.79
N HIS A 169 2.68 -9.33 9.03
CA HIS A 169 3.15 -9.83 7.73
C HIS A 169 4.38 -10.75 7.84
N CYS A 170 5.31 -10.49 8.78
CA CYS A 170 6.56 -11.25 8.87
C CYS A 170 6.44 -12.55 9.70
N HIS A 171 5.37 -12.74 10.47
CA HIS A 171 5.12 -14.01 11.18
C HIS A 171 4.79 -15.19 10.27
N ARG A 172 4.53 -14.96 8.97
CA ARG A 172 4.42 -16.04 7.97
C ARG A 172 5.75 -16.77 7.74
N TYR A 173 6.91 -16.18 8.11
CA TYR A 173 8.24 -16.79 7.98
C TYR A 173 9.07 -16.71 9.28
N PRO A 174 8.61 -17.28 10.40
CA PRO A 174 9.09 -16.90 11.74
C PRO A 174 10.47 -17.46 12.12
N GLU A 175 10.97 -18.54 11.52
CA GLU A 175 12.28 -19.12 11.86
C GLU A 175 13.42 -18.72 10.93
N GLU A 176 13.15 -18.68 9.62
CA GLU A 176 14.18 -18.46 8.61
C GLU A 176 14.54 -16.98 8.50
N PHE A 177 13.56 -16.09 8.69
CA PHE A 177 13.77 -14.65 8.76
C PHE A 177 14.66 -14.28 9.95
N ARG A 178 14.42 -14.90 11.12
CA ARG A 178 15.26 -14.75 12.32
C ARG A 178 16.69 -15.22 12.10
N LYS A 179 16.90 -16.30 11.35
CA LYS A 179 18.24 -16.88 11.12
C LYS A 179 19.03 -16.13 10.03
N ALA A 180 18.37 -15.63 8.99
CA ALA A 180 19.03 -15.00 7.84
C ALA A 180 19.39 -13.52 8.06
N VAL A 181 18.51 -12.76 8.72
CA VAL A 181 18.79 -11.34 9.01
C VAL A 181 19.75 -11.22 10.20
N TRP A 182 19.74 -12.18 11.14
CA TRP A 182 20.44 -12.03 12.43
C TRP A 182 21.71 -12.88 12.60
N LYS A 183 22.17 -13.56 11.54
CA LYS A 183 23.51 -14.18 11.49
C LYS A 183 24.61 -13.22 11.01
N ALA A 184 24.28 -12.00 10.62
CA ALA A 184 25.28 -11.00 10.23
C ALA A 184 25.98 -10.30 11.42
N GLU A 185 25.57 -10.60 12.65
CA GLU A 185 26.17 -10.04 13.88
C GLU A 185 26.76 -11.12 14.82
N ARG A 186 27.50 -12.10 14.28
CA ARG A 186 28.56 -12.83 15.02
C ARG A 186 29.67 -13.30 14.09
#